data_AF-A0A9D4MT28-F1
#
_entry.id   AF-A0A9D4MT28-F1
#
_cell.length_a   1.000
_cell.length_b   1.000
_cell.length_c   1.000
_cell.angle_alpha   90.00
_cell.angle_beta   90.00
_cell.angle_gamma   90.00
#
_symmetry.space_group_name_H-M   'P 1'
#
loop_
_entity.id
_entity.type
_entity.pdbx_description
1 polymer ?
#
loop_
_entity_poly.entity_id
_entity_poly.type
_entity_poly.pdbx_seq_one_letter_code
_entity_poly.pdbx_strand_id
1 'polypeptide(L)'
;MLVTTVIFVCVSLTSAADSASQLRFLINEETTLRETLTTRVHALRQRMEALASTIVPCSCTTPPPPPPVFQVAYTGTLPATVSGLTTSSGFNFTSDLINVGAPFTFNDGHFQAPVSGIYGLSLTAYVSSPYWVSMQLKRNNGPVLLVKTGHYTSRQLSMGTNFVLVNMTRGDEVWPAYETGSTYLWAEGISTVSGFLLYQL
;
A
#
# COMPACT_ATOMS: atom_id res chain seq x y z
N MET A 1 29.51 -67.61 -43.11
CA MET A 1 28.21 -67.31 -43.75
C MET A 1 27.11 -67.87 -42.85
N LEU A 2 26.37 -66.97 -42.22
CA LEU A 2 25.05 -67.04 -41.57
C LEU A 2 24.44 -68.36 -40.99
N VAL A 3 23.96 -68.22 -39.73
CA VAL A 3 22.62 -68.62 -39.19
C VAL A 3 22.50 -70.12 -38.81
N THR A 4 22.10 -70.56 -37.61
CA THR A 4 20.87 -70.27 -36.85
C THR A 4 20.93 -70.86 -35.42
N THR A 5 20.33 -70.15 -34.47
CA THR A 5 19.76 -70.51 -33.16
C THR A 5 19.34 -71.97 -32.93
N VAL A 6 19.68 -72.54 -31.76
CA VAL A 6 18.77 -73.41 -31.00
C VAL A 6 18.95 -73.17 -29.49
N ILE A 7 17.94 -72.51 -28.91
CA ILE A 7 17.66 -72.47 -27.48
C ILE A 7 17.37 -73.91 -27.05
N PHE A 8 18.28 -74.54 -26.30
CA PHE A 8 17.99 -75.81 -25.63
C PHE A 8 17.45 -75.50 -24.23
N VAL A 9 16.14 -75.22 -24.18
CA VAL A 9 15.32 -75.49 -23.01
C VAL A 9 15.35 -77.00 -22.82
N CYS A 10 16.25 -77.48 -21.96
CA CYS A 10 16.30 -78.88 -21.56
C CYS A 10 15.22 -79.10 -20.49
N VAL A 11 13.99 -79.31 -20.96
CA VAL A 11 12.95 -79.96 -20.16
C VAL A 11 13.20 -81.45 -20.26
N SER A 12 13.87 -82.00 -19.26
CA SER A 12 13.98 -83.45 -19.06
C SER A 12 13.73 -83.74 -17.59
N LEU A 13 12.78 -84.65 -17.35
CA LEU A 13 12.21 -85.09 -16.08
C LEU A 13 13.17 -84.98 -14.88
N THR A 14 12.94 -84.03 -13.98
CA THR A 14 13.59 -84.02 -12.66
C THR A 14 12.55 -84.29 -11.57
N SER A 15 12.93 -85.20 -10.68
CA SER A 15 12.10 -85.68 -9.56
C SER A 15 11.56 -84.53 -8.70
N ALA A 16 10.44 -84.77 -7.99
CA ALA A 16 9.83 -83.80 -7.07
C ALA A 16 10.79 -83.18 -6.02
N ALA A 17 11.97 -83.76 -5.81
CA ALA A 17 13.02 -83.22 -4.94
C ALA A 17 13.77 -82.00 -5.54
N ASP A 18 13.87 -81.89 -6.86
CA ASP A 18 14.64 -80.84 -7.56
C ASP A 18 13.81 -79.55 -7.79
N SER A 19 12.50 -79.69 -7.93
CA SER A 19 11.56 -78.56 -7.92
C SER A 19 11.39 -77.96 -6.52
N ALA A 20 11.43 -78.79 -5.47
CA ALA A 20 11.33 -78.35 -4.08
C ALA A 20 12.58 -77.57 -3.61
N SER A 21 13.78 -77.90 -4.10
CA SER A 21 15.01 -77.18 -3.79
C SER A 21 15.06 -75.80 -4.47
N GLN A 22 14.65 -75.70 -5.74
CA GLN A 22 14.55 -74.42 -6.46
C GLN A 22 13.51 -73.48 -5.83
N LEU A 23 12.35 -74.02 -5.42
CA LEU A 23 11.32 -73.22 -4.75
C LEU A 23 11.80 -72.71 -3.38
N ARG A 24 12.51 -73.54 -2.61
CA ARG A 24 13.13 -73.13 -1.34
C ARG A 24 14.19 -72.04 -1.55
N PHE A 25 14.96 -72.11 -2.63
CA PHE A 25 15.93 -71.08 -2.98
C PHE A 25 15.25 -69.73 -3.25
N LEU A 26 14.20 -69.70 -4.08
CA LEU A 26 13.45 -68.48 -4.39
C LEU A 26 12.74 -67.89 -3.15
N ILE A 27 12.17 -68.75 -2.30
CA ILE A 27 11.58 -68.32 -1.02
C ILE A 27 12.63 -67.71 -0.11
N ASN A 28 13.81 -68.34 0.01
CA ASN A 28 14.90 -67.80 0.83
C ASN A 28 15.44 -66.47 0.28
N GLU A 29 15.48 -66.30 -1.04
CA GLU A 29 15.87 -65.03 -1.67
C GLU A 29 14.83 -63.93 -1.38
N GLU A 30 13.53 -64.24 -1.51
CA GLU A 30 12.46 -63.31 -1.20
C GLU A 30 12.44 -62.93 0.29
N THR A 31 12.64 -63.89 1.20
CA THR A 31 12.73 -63.60 2.64
C THR A 31 13.92 -62.70 2.95
N THR A 32 15.08 -62.98 2.33
CA THR A 32 16.29 -62.16 2.50
C THR A 32 16.09 -60.74 1.96
N LEU A 33 15.41 -60.61 0.82
CA LEU A 33 15.05 -59.32 0.23
C LEU A 33 14.07 -58.53 1.11
N ARG A 34 13.06 -59.19 1.68
CA ARG A 34 12.10 -58.58 2.60
C ARG A 34 12.77 -58.12 3.90
N GLU A 35 13.66 -58.92 4.45
CA GLU A 35 14.46 -58.57 5.63
C GLU A 35 15.39 -57.38 5.35
N THR A 36 16.04 -57.37 4.19
CA THR A 36 16.89 -56.25 3.77
C THR A 36 16.08 -54.97 3.57
N LEU A 37 14.91 -55.07 2.94
CA LEU A 37 14.02 -53.95 2.68
C LEU A 37 13.48 -53.35 3.98
N THR A 38 12.97 -54.20 4.88
CA THR A 38 12.47 -53.76 6.19
C THR A 38 13.57 -53.09 7.02
N THR A 39 14.79 -53.64 7.00
CA THR A 39 15.96 -53.02 7.65
C THR A 39 16.27 -51.64 7.08
N ARG A 40 16.27 -51.50 5.75
CA ARG A 40 16.53 -50.20 5.09
C ARG A 40 15.43 -49.18 5.38
N VAL A 41 14.17 -49.60 5.37
CA VAL A 41 13.03 -48.74 5.71
C VAL A 41 13.13 -48.25 7.15
N HIS A 42 13.50 -49.13 8.09
CA HIS A 42 13.72 -48.73 9.48
C HIS A 42 14.87 -47.74 9.63
N ALA A 43 16.00 -47.97 8.96
CA ALA A 43 17.14 -47.05 8.98
C ALA A 43 16.80 -45.68 8.37
N LEU A 44 16.04 -45.64 7.27
CA LEU A 44 15.57 -44.39 6.67
C LEU A 44 14.62 -43.64 7.60
N ARG A 45 13.70 -44.35 8.24
CA ARG A 45 12.77 -43.75 9.21
C ARG A 45 13.51 -43.15 10.39
N GLN A 46 14.51 -43.84 10.93
CA GLN A 46 15.36 -43.31 12.01
C GLN A 46 16.14 -42.07 11.57
N ARG A 47 16.69 -42.07 10.36
CA ARG A 47 17.35 -40.87 9.81
C ARG A 47 16.38 -39.70 9.66
N MET A 48 15.18 -39.94 9.13
CA MET A 48 14.16 -38.90 9.02
C MET A 48 13.80 -38.30 10.38
N GLU A 49 13.62 -39.13 11.40
CA GLU A 49 13.29 -38.67 12.76
C GLU A 49 14.44 -37.88 13.39
N ALA A 50 15.69 -38.34 13.20
CA ALA A 50 16.87 -37.62 13.65
C ALA A 50 17.01 -36.25 12.96
N LEU A 51 16.80 -36.19 11.64
CA LEU A 51 16.78 -34.94 10.88
C LEU A 51 15.65 -34.03 11.35
N ALA A 52 14.45 -34.58 11.59
CA ALA A 52 13.30 -33.82 12.10
C ALA A 52 13.57 -33.23 13.49
N SER A 53 14.26 -33.95 14.38
CA SER A 53 14.65 -33.45 15.70
C SER A 53 15.70 -32.33 15.67
N THR A 54 16.41 -32.19 14.55
CA THR A 54 17.41 -31.12 14.33
C THR A 54 16.75 -29.85 13.80
N ILE A 55 15.53 -29.96 13.27
CA ILE A 55 14.71 -28.81 12.87
C ILE A 55 14.06 -28.29 14.15
N VAL A 56 14.75 -27.37 14.82
CA VAL A 56 14.13 -26.52 15.84
C VAL A 56 12.95 -25.83 15.15
N PRO A 57 11.69 -26.01 15.60
CA PRO A 57 10.59 -25.23 15.07
C PRO A 57 10.98 -23.77 15.24
N CYS A 58 11.01 -23.00 14.15
CA CYS A 58 11.24 -21.58 14.25
C CYS A 58 10.17 -21.02 15.17
N SER A 59 10.55 -20.71 16.41
CA SER A 59 9.79 -19.89 17.32
C SER A 59 9.81 -18.49 16.70
N CYS A 60 8.99 -18.29 15.67
CA CYS A 60 8.70 -16.99 15.13
C CYS A 60 8.00 -16.22 16.24
N THR A 61 8.78 -15.54 17.07
CA THR A 61 8.32 -14.40 17.84
C THR A 61 7.51 -13.56 16.87
N THR A 62 6.24 -13.33 17.18
CA THR A 62 5.32 -12.55 16.36
C THR A 62 6.03 -11.32 15.82
N PRO A 63 5.93 -11.00 14.50
CA PRO A 63 6.51 -9.78 13.97
C PRO A 63 6.12 -8.59 14.86
N PRO A 64 7.03 -7.67 15.15
CA PRO A 64 6.68 -6.48 15.93
C PRO A 64 5.46 -5.81 15.29
N PRO A 65 4.49 -5.32 16.09
CA PRO A 65 3.31 -4.66 15.56
C PRO A 65 3.73 -3.61 14.52
N PRO A 66 3.06 -3.54 13.36
CA PRO A 66 3.35 -2.49 12.39
C PRO A 66 3.27 -1.13 13.10
N PRO A 67 4.17 -0.19 12.77
CA PRO A 67 4.15 1.14 13.37
C PRO A 67 2.76 1.77 13.18
N PRO A 68 2.28 2.57 14.16
CA PRO A 68 0.98 3.23 14.04
C PRO A 68 0.92 4.05 12.74
N VAL A 69 -0.03 3.73 11.87
CA VAL A 69 -0.20 4.44 10.60
C VAL A 69 -1.05 5.68 10.89
N PHE A 70 -0.44 6.86 10.80
CA PHE A 70 -1.19 8.11 10.83
C PHE A 70 -1.71 8.40 9.43
N GLN A 71 -3.04 8.47 9.30
CA GLN A 71 -3.71 8.86 8.07
C GLN A 71 -4.29 10.25 8.29
N VAL A 72 -3.86 11.21 7.47
CA VAL A 72 -4.39 12.57 7.53
C VAL A 72 -4.73 12.98 6.12
N ALA A 73 -5.97 13.39 5.91
CA ALA A 73 -6.43 13.92 4.64
C ALA A 73 -7.62 14.84 4.89
N TYR A 74 -7.62 16.00 4.26
CA TYR A 74 -8.73 16.92 4.29
C TYR A 74 -9.03 17.49 2.92
N THR A 75 -10.29 17.80 2.69
CA THR A 75 -10.73 18.64 1.58
C THR A 75 -11.97 19.40 2.00
N GLY A 76 -12.13 20.60 1.47
CA GLY A 76 -13.35 21.36 1.60
C GLY A 76 -13.51 22.33 0.45
N THR A 77 -14.75 22.59 0.08
CA THR A 77 -15.14 23.56 -0.94
C THR A 77 -15.90 24.70 -0.29
N LEU A 78 -15.85 25.90 -0.90
CA LEU A 78 -16.68 27.00 -0.44
C LEU A 78 -18.16 26.66 -0.72
N PRO A 79 -19.06 26.83 0.27
CA PRO A 79 -20.48 26.58 0.09
C PRO A 79 -21.20 27.71 -0.67
N ALA A 80 -20.67 28.93 -0.63
CA ALA A 80 -21.25 30.11 -1.27
C ALA A 80 -20.17 31.14 -1.62
N THR A 81 -20.42 31.93 -2.67
CA THR A 81 -19.52 32.97 -3.15
C THR A 81 -19.25 33.97 -2.03
N VAL A 82 -17.98 34.25 -1.78
CA VAL A 82 -17.52 35.20 -0.77
C VAL A 82 -17.31 36.55 -1.43
N SER A 83 -17.88 37.61 -0.85
CA SER A 83 -17.75 38.99 -1.31
C SER A 83 -17.19 39.88 -0.21
N GLY A 84 -16.54 40.98 -0.58
CA GLY A 84 -15.94 41.91 0.38
C GLY A 84 -14.64 41.38 1.00
N LEU A 85 -13.87 40.60 0.24
CA LEU A 85 -12.61 40.02 0.72
C LEU A 85 -11.60 41.11 1.13
N THR A 86 -10.99 40.86 2.28
CA THR A 86 -9.87 41.63 2.83
C THR A 86 -8.79 40.65 3.29
N THR A 87 -7.61 41.17 3.63
CA THR A 87 -6.50 40.34 4.13
C THR A 87 -6.79 39.66 5.48
N SER A 88 -7.88 40.05 6.15
CA SER A 88 -8.38 39.46 7.39
C SER A 88 -9.61 38.56 7.19
N SER A 89 -10.05 38.32 5.96
CA SER A 89 -11.16 37.41 5.69
C SER A 89 -10.80 35.97 6.05
N GLY A 90 -11.64 35.33 6.88
CA GLY A 90 -11.65 33.88 7.07
C GLY A 90 -12.45 33.19 5.97
N PHE A 91 -12.12 31.93 5.68
CA PHE A 91 -12.77 31.17 4.62
C PHE A 91 -13.37 29.89 5.17
N ASN A 92 -14.69 29.79 5.09
CA ASN A 92 -15.42 28.63 5.57
C ASN A 92 -15.58 27.59 4.45
N PHE A 93 -14.69 26.61 4.39
CA PHE A 93 -14.71 25.50 3.42
C PHE A 93 -15.53 24.31 3.97
N THR A 94 -16.84 24.50 4.17
CA THR A 94 -17.73 23.50 4.80
C THR A 94 -18.48 22.58 3.84
N SER A 95 -18.35 22.74 2.53
CA SER A 95 -18.97 21.83 1.55
C SER A 95 -18.00 20.73 1.13
N ASP A 96 -18.54 19.57 0.72
CA ASP A 96 -17.80 18.40 0.19
C ASP A 96 -16.63 17.92 1.07
N LEU A 97 -16.91 17.78 2.37
CA LEU A 97 -15.90 17.59 3.40
C LEU A 97 -15.29 16.18 3.44
N ILE A 98 -13.95 16.14 3.42
CA ILE A 98 -13.17 15.00 3.93
C ILE A 98 -12.36 15.52 5.12
N ASN A 99 -12.32 14.76 6.22
CA ASN A 99 -11.55 15.11 7.42
C ASN A 99 -11.05 13.87 8.16
N VAL A 100 -10.10 13.17 7.56
CA VAL A 100 -9.47 12.00 8.16
C VAL A 100 -8.29 12.45 9.02
N GLY A 101 -8.20 11.94 10.25
CA GLY A 101 -7.05 12.16 11.13
C GLY A 101 -7.00 13.49 11.89
N ALA A 102 -8.09 14.28 11.88
CA ALA A 102 -8.40 15.56 12.58
C ALA A 102 -7.24 16.28 13.30
N PRO A 103 -6.93 17.53 12.89
CA PRO A 103 -7.61 18.75 13.37
C PRO A 103 -7.75 19.83 12.26
N PHE A 104 -8.79 19.75 11.42
CA PHE A 104 -9.21 20.85 10.54
C PHE A 104 -10.39 21.59 11.18
N THR A 105 -10.25 22.89 11.43
CA THR A 105 -11.30 23.76 11.97
C THR A 105 -12.01 24.46 10.82
N PHE A 106 -13.15 23.90 10.39
CA PHE A 106 -13.85 24.33 9.18
C PHE A 106 -14.36 25.77 9.21
N ASN A 107 -14.60 26.34 10.39
CA ASN A 107 -15.18 27.67 10.51
C ASN A 107 -14.28 28.76 9.91
N ASP A 108 -12.95 28.57 9.95
CA ASP A 108 -11.98 29.56 9.47
C ASP A 108 -11.08 29.04 8.34
N GLY A 109 -11.17 27.74 8.01
CA GLY A 109 -10.36 27.10 6.96
C GLY A 109 -8.94 26.73 7.40
N HIS A 110 -8.72 26.64 8.71
CA HIS A 110 -7.43 26.34 9.30
C HIS A 110 -7.22 24.82 9.47
N PHE A 111 -6.10 24.33 8.97
CA PHE A 111 -5.59 22.97 9.17
C PHE A 111 -4.41 23.01 10.12
N GLN A 112 -4.47 22.29 11.24
CA GLN A 112 -3.32 22.10 12.11
C GLN A 112 -2.70 20.72 11.87
N ALA A 113 -1.38 20.61 11.72
CA ALA A 113 -0.71 19.32 11.54
C ALA A 113 -0.79 18.48 12.84
N PRO A 114 -1.46 17.31 12.84
CA PRO A 114 -1.55 16.47 14.04
C PRO A 114 -0.22 15.76 14.37
N VAL A 115 0.61 15.53 13.35
CA VAL A 115 1.92 14.88 13.45
C VAL A 115 2.94 15.62 12.60
N SER A 116 4.22 15.49 12.95
CA SER A 116 5.32 15.98 12.11
C SER A 116 5.46 15.12 10.86
N GLY A 117 5.65 15.74 9.70
CA GLY A 117 5.68 15.00 8.43
C GLY A 117 5.73 15.88 7.20
N ILE A 118 5.77 15.23 6.04
CA ILE A 118 5.63 15.86 4.74
C ILE A 118 4.16 15.85 4.35
N TYR A 119 3.60 17.03 4.10
CA TYR A 119 2.22 17.22 3.68
C TYR A 119 2.17 17.72 2.24
N GLY A 120 1.22 17.20 1.47
CA GLY A 120 0.81 17.79 0.20
C GLY A 120 -0.38 18.70 0.42
N LEU A 121 -0.29 19.95 -0.05
CA LEU A 121 -1.32 20.97 0.14
C LEU A 121 -1.70 21.59 -1.21
N SER A 122 -2.98 21.81 -1.46
CA SER A 122 -3.49 22.51 -2.63
C SER A 122 -4.49 23.59 -2.26
N LEU A 123 -4.50 24.64 -3.09
CA LEU A 123 -5.52 25.67 -3.08
C LEU A 123 -5.98 25.93 -4.51
N THR A 124 -7.28 26.00 -4.69
CA THR A 124 -7.93 26.39 -5.93
C THR A 124 -8.76 27.63 -5.71
N ALA A 125 -8.57 28.65 -6.54
CA ALA A 125 -9.35 29.88 -6.54
C ALA A 125 -10.15 29.99 -7.84
N TYR A 126 -11.42 30.36 -7.72
CA TYR A 126 -12.34 30.53 -8.84
C TYR A 126 -12.93 31.93 -8.89
N VAL A 127 -12.95 32.50 -10.09
CA VAL A 127 -13.38 33.88 -10.33
C VAL A 127 -14.00 34.02 -11.71
N SER A 128 -15.08 34.80 -11.79
CA SER A 128 -15.65 35.26 -13.06
C SER A 128 -15.02 36.57 -13.48
N SER A 129 -14.88 36.78 -14.78
CA SER A 129 -14.41 38.04 -15.34
C SER A 129 -15.41 39.19 -15.09
N PRO A 130 -14.97 40.47 -15.13
CA PRO A 130 -13.63 40.98 -15.49
C PRO A 130 -12.63 40.97 -14.34
N TYR A 131 -12.90 40.17 -13.30
CA TYR A 131 -12.10 40.15 -12.08
C TYR A 131 -10.89 39.21 -12.19
N TRP A 132 -9.88 39.50 -11.38
CA TRP A 132 -8.77 38.62 -11.08
C TRP A 132 -8.57 38.58 -9.58
N VAL A 133 -8.13 37.46 -9.03
CA VAL A 133 -7.89 37.29 -7.59
C VAL A 133 -6.53 36.62 -7.39
N SER A 134 -5.87 37.03 -6.31
CA SER A 134 -4.67 36.39 -5.79
C SER A 134 -4.96 35.90 -4.37
N MET A 135 -4.85 34.59 -4.20
CA MET A 135 -5.05 33.85 -2.96
C MET A 135 -3.74 33.19 -2.58
N GLN A 136 -3.50 32.99 -1.29
CA GLN A 136 -2.31 32.29 -0.80
C GLN A 136 -2.69 31.27 0.26
N LEU A 137 -1.91 30.21 0.39
CA LEU A 137 -1.93 29.39 1.59
C LEU A 137 -0.82 29.88 2.51
N LYS A 138 -1.20 30.31 3.71
CA LYS A 138 -0.24 30.67 4.76
C LYS A 138 0.08 29.44 5.59
N ARG A 139 1.30 29.41 6.12
CA ARG A 139 1.71 28.56 7.25
C ARG A 139 2.20 29.48 8.35
N ASN A 140 1.56 29.41 9.51
CA ASN A 140 1.84 30.34 10.61
C ASN A 140 1.87 31.79 10.05
N ASN A 141 3.01 32.50 10.12
CA ASN A 141 3.07 33.89 9.69
C ASN A 141 3.55 34.12 8.24
N GLY A 142 3.77 33.07 7.42
CA GLY A 142 4.36 33.20 6.08
C GLY A 142 3.57 32.50 4.97
N PRO A 143 3.65 32.98 3.71
CA PRO A 143 3.05 32.29 2.57
C PRO A 143 3.86 31.05 2.20
N VAL A 144 3.17 29.96 1.86
CA VAL A 144 3.77 28.69 1.39
C VAL A 144 3.42 28.43 -0.08
N LEU A 145 2.26 28.88 -0.54
CA LEU A 145 1.89 28.84 -1.95
C LEU A 145 1.03 30.05 -2.31
N LEU A 146 1.09 30.43 -3.59
CA LEU A 146 0.30 31.50 -4.19
C LEU A 146 -0.51 30.97 -5.37
N VAL A 147 -1.75 31.43 -5.51
CA VAL A 147 -2.66 31.16 -6.61
C VAL A 147 -3.18 32.48 -7.14
N LYS A 148 -2.84 32.81 -8.38
CA LYS A 148 -3.37 33.99 -9.08
C LYS A 148 -4.14 33.55 -10.31
N THR A 149 -5.38 34.01 -10.45
CA THR A 149 -6.23 33.68 -11.59
C THR A 149 -7.19 34.82 -11.92
N GLY A 150 -7.67 34.85 -13.15
CA GLY A 150 -8.59 35.88 -13.64
C GLY A 150 -8.43 36.12 -15.12
N HIS A 151 -9.40 36.83 -15.69
CA HIS A 151 -9.38 37.24 -17.08
C HIS A 151 -9.92 38.65 -17.24
N TYR A 152 -9.30 39.45 -18.11
CA TYR A 152 -9.67 40.85 -18.32
C TYR A 152 -10.80 41.04 -19.34
N THR A 153 -11.24 39.97 -20.02
CA THR A 153 -12.30 40.03 -21.04
C THR A 153 -13.64 39.59 -20.47
N SER A 154 -14.74 40.17 -20.93
CA SER A 154 -16.09 39.91 -20.41
C SER A 154 -16.55 38.46 -20.60
N ARG A 155 -17.34 37.95 -19.64
CA ARG A 155 -18.03 36.64 -19.67
C ARG A 155 -17.10 35.43 -19.75
N GLN A 156 -15.97 35.50 -19.07
CA GLN A 156 -15.04 34.37 -18.96
C GLN A 156 -14.93 33.91 -17.52
N LEU A 157 -14.77 32.61 -17.34
CA LEU A 157 -14.59 31.98 -16.05
C LEU A 157 -13.12 31.56 -15.93
N SER A 158 -12.51 31.79 -14.78
CA SER A 158 -11.10 31.49 -14.55
C SER A 158 -10.91 30.76 -13.23
N MET A 159 -10.13 29.69 -13.30
CA MET A 159 -9.72 28.90 -12.16
C MET A 159 -8.20 28.85 -12.14
N GLY A 160 -7.60 28.97 -10.96
CA GLY A 160 -6.18 28.72 -10.74
C GLY A 160 -6.02 27.74 -9.60
N THR A 161 -5.09 26.81 -9.74
CA THR A 161 -4.71 25.85 -8.70
C THR A 161 -3.21 25.85 -8.55
N ASN A 162 -2.74 25.76 -7.31
CA ASN A 162 -1.34 25.49 -7.02
C ASN A 162 -1.23 24.40 -5.95
N PHE A 163 -0.13 23.65 -5.97
CA PHE A 163 0.14 22.53 -5.10
C PHE A 163 1.59 22.58 -4.59
N VAL A 164 1.79 22.21 -3.33
CA VAL A 164 3.12 22.21 -2.71
C VAL A 164 3.28 21.02 -1.76
N LEU A 165 4.49 20.44 -1.74
CA LEU A 165 4.93 19.54 -0.68
C LEU A 165 5.70 20.35 0.35
N VAL A 166 5.30 20.28 1.62
CA VAL A 166 5.91 21.05 2.70
C VAL A 166 6.12 20.17 3.93
N ASN A 167 7.27 20.34 4.58
CA ASN A 167 7.51 19.74 5.89
C ASN A 167 6.77 20.55 6.96
N MET A 168 5.85 19.92 7.69
CA MET A 168 5.15 20.51 8.83
C MET A 168 5.54 19.80 10.12
N THR A 169 5.72 20.58 11.17
CA THR A 169 5.87 20.08 12.54
C THR A 169 4.50 19.98 13.19
N ARG A 170 4.32 19.02 14.10
CA ARG A 170 3.09 18.92 14.89
C ARG A 170 2.73 20.27 15.50
N GLY A 171 1.49 20.72 15.26
CA GLY A 171 0.96 21.99 15.73
C GLY A 171 1.10 23.16 14.74
N ASP A 172 1.90 23.03 13.68
CA ASP A 172 1.91 24.02 12.60
C ASP A 172 0.53 24.13 11.97
N GLU A 173 0.15 25.36 11.63
CA GLU A 173 -1.15 25.63 11.07
C GLU A 173 -1.03 26.22 9.66
N VAL A 174 -1.92 25.79 8.76
CA VAL A 174 -2.05 26.34 7.41
C VAL A 174 -3.48 26.74 7.11
N TRP A 175 -3.64 27.84 6.40
CA TRP A 175 -4.96 28.34 6.04
C TRP A 175 -4.90 29.17 4.75
N PRO A 176 -5.99 29.19 3.98
CA PRO A 176 -6.13 30.07 2.84
C PRO A 176 -6.33 31.51 3.30
N ALA A 177 -5.70 32.45 2.61
CA ALA A 177 -5.79 33.87 2.87
C ALA A 177 -5.92 34.64 1.57
N TYR A 178 -6.71 35.71 1.59
CA TYR A 178 -6.72 36.69 0.52
C TYR A 178 -5.40 37.47 0.49
N GLU A 179 -4.80 37.62 -0.68
CA GLU A 179 -3.64 38.48 -0.89
C GLU A 179 -4.07 39.81 -1.50
N THR A 180 -4.66 39.79 -2.71
CA THR A 180 -5.01 41.00 -3.46
C THR A 180 -5.92 40.70 -4.66
N GLY A 181 -6.40 41.75 -5.33
CA GLY A 181 -7.25 41.68 -6.52
C GLY A 181 -8.73 41.93 -6.22
N SER A 182 -9.58 41.06 -6.76
CA SER A 182 -11.03 41.08 -6.62
C SER A 182 -11.44 40.85 -5.17
N THR A 183 -12.44 41.60 -4.72
CA THR A 183 -13.08 41.36 -3.43
C THR A 183 -14.08 40.20 -3.47
N TYR A 184 -14.14 39.46 -4.59
CA TYR A 184 -15.01 38.32 -4.78
C TYR A 184 -14.19 37.05 -5.05
N LEU A 185 -14.58 35.95 -4.39
CA LEU A 185 -14.14 34.59 -4.65
C LEU A 185 -15.37 33.72 -4.83
N TRP A 186 -15.54 33.18 -6.02
CA TRP A 186 -16.76 32.45 -6.38
C TRP A 186 -16.73 31.04 -5.81
N ALA A 187 -17.93 30.55 -5.47
CA ALA A 187 -18.15 29.20 -5.02
C ALA A 187 -19.14 28.49 -5.92
N GLU A 188 -18.76 27.31 -6.41
CA GLU A 188 -19.58 26.40 -7.23
C GLU A 188 -19.05 24.96 -7.08
N GLY A 189 -18.51 24.62 -5.90
CA GLY A 189 -17.69 23.41 -5.72
C GLY A 189 -16.30 23.48 -6.39
N ILE A 190 -15.90 24.66 -6.90
CA ILE A 190 -14.63 24.87 -7.61
C ILE A 190 -13.53 25.43 -6.70
N SER A 191 -13.85 26.47 -5.92
CA SER A 191 -12.90 27.02 -4.94
C SER A 191 -12.74 26.02 -3.80
N THR A 192 -11.54 25.44 -3.71
CA THR A 192 -11.29 24.24 -2.91
C THR A 192 -9.95 24.38 -2.18
N VAL A 193 -9.91 23.89 -0.95
CA VAL A 193 -8.67 23.65 -0.21
C VAL A 193 -8.56 22.18 0.11
N SER A 194 -7.39 21.59 -0.10
CA SER A 194 -7.16 20.18 0.21
C SER A 194 -5.75 19.96 0.74
N GLY A 195 -5.57 18.88 1.49
CA GLY A 195 -4.25 18.45 1.88
C GLY A 195 -4.23 17.05 2.48
N PHE A 196 -3.06 16.44 2.53
CA PHE A 196 -2.88 15.10 3.08
C PHE A 196 -1.45 14.89 3.59
N LEU A 197 -1.29 14.00 4.56
CA LEU A 197 0.00 13.52 5.04
C LEU A 197 0.54 12.50 4.03
N LEU A 198 1.66 12.81 3.40
CA LEU A 198 2.36 11.90 2.50
C LEU A 198 3.20 10.89 3.29
N TYR A 199 3.96 11.39 4.27
CA TYR A 199 4.84 10.56 5.10
C TYR A 199 5.10 11.24 6.44
N GLN A 200 5.03 10.48 7.52
CA GLN A 200 5.31 10.94 8.88
C GLN A 200 6.82 10.90 9.17
N LEU A 201 7.35 11.97 9.78
CA LEU A 201 8.75 12.08 10.18
C LEU A 201 8.97 11.77 11.66
#